data_AF-A0A8J6WL85-F1
#
_entry.id   AF-A0A8J6WL85-F1
#
_cell.length_a   1.000
_cell.length_b   1.000
_cell.length_c   1.000
_cell.angle_alpha   90.00
_cell.angle_beta   90.00
_cell.angle_gamma   90.00
#
_symmetry.space_group_name_H-M   'P 1'
#
loop_
_entity.id
_entity.type
_entity.pdbx_description
1 polymer ?
#
loop_
_entity_poly.entity_id
_entity_poly.type
_entity_poly.pdbx_seq_one_letter_code
_entity_poly.pdbx_strand_id
1 'polypeptide(L)'
;MLPLFYQAHLQQCLSPRHYLLVNLLVLLLQWHKQVRLERLAATLPLPIRFEGRRRCLQRLFSSPQLHIDTLWLLLVGYLLSCQFRIGQTLYLVLERTQWQGVNVLMSSVIYRGRALPLYWQFLSHSGSSGLAPQQAVLRPLLALLKPYQVVVLGDREFCSVHLAQWLGQEQFSFCLRLRCNEYVQDETGLVEQLQHLGLKPGQS
;
A
#
# COMPACT_ATOMS: atom_id res chain seq x y z
N MET A 1 -3.79 25.83 0.48
CA MET A 1 -2.45 25.35 0.06
C MET A 1 -2.16 24.05 0.77
N LEU A 2 -1.28 23.20 0.21
CA LEU A 2 -0.86 21.97 0.90
C LEU A 2 -0.13 22.32 2.22
N PRO A 3 -0.20 21.48 3.26
CA PRO A 3 0.62 21.66 4.46
C PRO A 3 2.12 21.78 4.15
N LEU A 4 2.86 22.55 4.96
CA LEU A 4 4.29 22.87 4.72
C LEU A 4 5.16 21.65 4.45
N PHE A 5 4.90 20.55 5.16
CA PHE A 5 5.61 19.29 4.94
C PHE A 5 5.52 18.81 3.48
N TYR A 6 4.30 18.72 2.93
CA TYR A 6 4.11 18.30 1.54
C TYR A 6 4.81 19.27 0.58
N GLN A 7 4.79 20.56 0.87
CA GLN A 7 5.47 21.55 0.02
C GLN A 7 6.98 21.29 -0.01
N ALA A 8 7.63 21.22 1.15
CA ALA A 8 9.07 20.98 1.25
C ALA A 8 9.47 19.67 0.56
N HIS A 9 8.69 18.62 0.77
CA HIS A 9 8.98 17.31 0.22
C HIS A 9 8.80 17.25 -1.31
N LEU A 10 7.66 17.71 -1.81
CA LEU A 10 7.37 17.73 -3.24
C LEU A 10 8.33 18.66 -4.01
N GLN A 11 8.79 19.76 -3.41
CA GLN A 11 9.76 20.66 -4.03
C GLN A 11 11.16 20.03 -4.18
N GLN A 12 11.54 19.11 -3.29
CA GLN A 12 12.81 18.39 -3.41
C GLN A 12 12.77 17.35 -4.53
N CYS A 13 11.63 16.71 -4.76
CA CYS A 13 11.49 15.62 -5.73
C CYS A 13 11.07 16.07 -7.13
N LEU A 14 10.37 17.21 -7.25
CA LEU A 14 9.72 17.64 -8.48
C LEU A 14 10.37 18.89 -9.07
N SER A 15 10.43 18.97 -10.39
CA SER A 15 10.73 20.25 -11.06
C SER A 15 9.69 21.32 -10.70
N PRO A 16 10.02 22.63 -10.74
CA PRO A 16 9.07 23.70 -10.41
C PRO A 16 7.74 23.59 -11.18
N ARG A 17 7.81 23.17 -12.45
CA ARG A 17 6.62 22.94 -13.28
C ARG A 17 5.79 21.75 -12.78
N HIS A 18 6.41 20.61 -12.49
CA HIS A 18 5.69 19.44 -11.97
C HIS A 18 5.12 19.71 -10.59
N TYR A 19 5.85 20.41 -9.72
CA TYR A 19 5.38 20.82 -8.41
C TYR A 19 4.09 21.64 -8.51
N LEU A 20 4.04 22.66 -9.38
CA LEU A 20 2.83 23.46 -9.60
C LEU A 20 1.68 22.61 -10.13
N LEU A 21 1.95 21.73 -11.10
CA LEU A 21 0.92 20.85 -11.67
C LEU A 21 0.36 19.86 -10.64
N VAL A 22 1.20 19.29 -9.77
CA VAL A 22 0.76 18.40 -8.68
C VAL A 22 -0.10 19.15 -7.68
N ASN A 23 0.30 20.37 -7.29
CA ASN A 23 -0.51 21.20 -6.40
C ASN A 23 -1.90 21.49 -7.00
N LEU A 24 -1.95 21.91 -8.27
CA LEU A 24 -3.20 22.13 -8.98
C LEU A 24 -4.03 20.84 -9.06
N LEU A 25 -3.40 19.72 -9.37
CA LEU A 25 -4.07 18.43 -9.47
C LEU A 25 -4.70 18.01 -8.14
N VAL A 26 -3.98 18.13 -7.02
CA VAL A 26 -4.52 17.79 -5.70
C VAL A 26 -5.73 18.67 -5.35
N LEU A 27 -5.65 19.97 -5.63
CA LEU A 27 -6.79 20.89 -5.42
C LEU A 27 -8.00 20.51 -6.29
N LEU A 28 -7.77 20.20 -7.57
CA LEU A 28 -8.83 19.77 -8.49
C LEU A 28 -9.48 18.45 -8.05
N LEU A 29 -8.68 17.49 -7.57
CA LEU A 29 -9.17 16.22 -7.05
C LEU A 29 -10.03 16.41 -5.80
N GLN A 30 -9.61 17.29 -4.88
CA GLN A 30 -10.37 17.61 -3.68
C GLN A 30 -11.70 18.31 -4.01
N TRP A 31 -11.68 19.23 -4.98
CA TRP A 31 -12.86 20.00 -5.36
C TRP A 31 -13.86 19.20 -6.20
N HIS A 32 -13.39 18.57 -7.28
CA HIS A 32 -14.26 17.90 -8.24
C HIS A 32 -14.53 16.43 -7.90
N LYS A 33 -13.69 15.79 -7.07
CA LYS A 33 -13.80 14.37 -6.68
C LYS A 33 -13.93 13.44 -7.89
N GLN A 34 -13.17 13.75 -8.94
CA GLN A 34 -13.19 13.03 -10.22
C GLN A 34 -11.76 12.72 -10.67
N VAL A 35 -11.53 11.46 -11.02
CA VAL A 35 -10.20 10.95 -11.42
C VAL A 35 -10.07 10.72 -12.93
N ARG A 36 -11.14 10.98 -13.72
CA ARG A 36 -11.09 10.84 -15.17
C ARG A 36 -10.19 11.91 -15.78
N LEU A 37 -9.24 11.50 -16.62
CA LEU A 37 -8.25 12.38 -17.23
C LEU A 37 -8.90 13.53 -18.00
N GLU A 38 -9.97 13.26 -18.74
CA GLU A 38 -10.70 14.25 -19.55
C GLU A 38 -11.35 15.31 -18.67
N ARG A 39 -11.94 14.89 -17.53
CA ARG A 39 -12.55 15.81 -16.56
C ARG A 39 -11.49 16.68 -15.92
N LEU A 40 -10.38 16.09 -15.49
CA LEU A 40 -9.24 16.83 -14.93
C LEU A 40 -8.65 17.82 -15.94
N ALA A 41 -8.51 17.43 -17.21
CA ALA A 41 -8.02 18.30 -18.27
C ALA A 41 -8.98 19.46 -18.56
N ALA A 42 -10.29 19.23 -18.51
CA ALA A 42 -11.30 20.26 -18.72
C ALA A 42 -11.29 21.33 -17.61
N THR A 43 -11.00 20.93 -16.37
CA THR A 43 -10.98 21.83 -15.20
C THR A 43 -9.58 22.40 -14.90
N LEU A 44 -8.54 21.94 -15.58
CA LEU A 44 -7.17 22.41 -15.36
C LEU A 44 -7.04 23.90 -15.74
N PRO A 45 -6.66 24.80 -14.81
CA PRO A 45 -6.65 26.25 -15.03
C PRO A 45 -5.38 26.71 -15.75
N LEU A 46 -5.17 26.19 -16.95
CA LEU A 46 -4.09 26.62 -17.85
C LEU A 46 -4.69 27.27 -19.09
N PRO A 47 -4.20 28.44 -19.53
CA PRO A 47 -4.71 29.16 -20.70
C PRO A 47 -4.20 28.53 -22.01
N ILE A 48 -4.45 27.23 -22.19
CA ILE A 48 -4.07 26.45 -23.36
C ILE A 48 -5.25 25.60 -23.84
N ARG A 49 -5.19 25.15 -25.09
CA ARG A 49 -6.20 24.27 -25.68
C ARG A 49 -6.41 23.01 -24.82
N PHE A 50 -7.63 22.47 -24.82
CA PHE A 50 -8.00 21.25 -24.08
C PHE A 50 -7.01 20.10 -24.32
N GLU A 51 -6.66 19.83 -25.58
CA GLU A 51 -5.67 18.80 -25.94
C GLU A 51 -4.28 19.07 -25.34
N GLY A 52 -3.90 20.34 -25.20
CA GLY A 52 -2.67 20.73 -24.51
C GLY A 52 -2.72 20.41 -23.02
N ARG A 53 -3.85 20.69 -22.36
CA ARG A 53 -4.08 20.35 -20.93
C ARG A 53 -4.04 18.84 -20.72
N ARG A 54 -4.71 18.08 -21.59
CA ARG A 54 -4.70 16.61 -21.59
C ARG A 54 -3.28 16.05 -21.71
N ARG A 55 -2.51 16.50 -22.70
CA ARG A 55 -1.10 16.08 -22.89
C ARG A 55 -0.21 16.49 -21.71
N CYS A 56 -0.46 17.63 -21.09
CA CYS A 56 0.27 18.08 -19.91
C CYS A 56 0.07 17.10 -18.73
N LEU A 57 -1.16 16.69 -18.47
CA LEU A 57 -1.47 15.69 -17.43
C LEU A 57 -0.89 14.31 -17.77
N GLN A 58 -0.98 13.87 -19.03
CA GLN A 58 -0.36 12.61 -19.45
C GLN A 58 1.15 12.60 -19.22
N ARG A 59 1.86 13.67 -19.62
CA ARG A 59 3.30 13.79 -19.39
C ARG A 59 3.64 13.83 -17.90
N LEU A 60 2.81 14.47 -17.09
CA LEU A 60 2.96 14.48 -15.64
C LEU A 60 2.88 13.04 -15.10
N PHE A 61 1.81 12.30 -15.41
CA PHE A 61 1.61 10.93 -14.93
C PHE A 61 2.63 9.92 -15.47
N SER A 62 3.21 10.17 -16.64
CA SER A 62 4.32 9.37 -17.19
C SER A 62 5.70 9.84 -16.70
N SER A 63 5.78 10.84 -15.83
CA SER A 63 7.07 11.35 -15.35
C SER A 63 7.72 10.37 -14.37
N PRO A 64 9.02 10.05 -14.53
CA PRO A 64 9.77 9.27 -13.55
C PRO A 64 9.81 9.91 -12.15
N GLN A 65 9.58 11.23 -12.06
CA GLN A 65 9.55 11.97 -10.78
C GLN A 65 8.29 11.65 -9.94
N LEU A 66 7.23 11.13 -10.56
CA LEU A 66 6.01 10.71 -9.87
C LEU A 66 5.96 9.21 -9.57
N HIS A 67 7.12 8.56 -9.49
CA HIS A 67 7.19 7.16 -9.09
C HIS A 67 6.86 6.99 -7.60
N ILE A 68 6.21 5.87 -7.26
CA ILE A 68 5.80 5.56 -5.88
C ILE A 68 7.03 5.50 -4.97
N ASP A 69 8.10 4.83 -5.43
CA ASP A 69 9.32 4.65 -4.64
C ASP A 69 10.00 5.97 -4.26
N THR A 70 9.93 6.96 -5.14
CA THR A 70 10.62 8.24 -4.94
C THR A 70 9.75 9.25 -4.21
N LEU A 71 8.47 9.37 -4.58
CA LEU A 71 7.59 10.39 -4.03
C LEU A 71 6.81 9.88 -2.81
N TRP A 72 6.19 8.71 -2.94
CA TRP A 72 5.22 8.21 -1.96
C TRP A 72 5.90 7.65 -0.71
N LEU A 73 6.95 6.85 -0.86
CA LEU A 73 7.64 6.23 0.28
C LEU A 73 8.24 7.25 1.25
N LEU A 74 8.75 8.36 0.71
CA LEU A 74 9.28 9.44 1.55
C LEU A 74 8.16 10.19 2.31
N LEU A 75 7.01 10.43 1.67
CA LEU A 75 5.82 10.98 2.35
C LEU A 75 5.32 10.03 3.44
N VAL A 76 5.26 8.73 3.14
CA VAL A 76 4.91 7.68 4.11
C VAL A 76 5.87 7.69 5.30
N GLY A 77 7.18 7.73 5.06
CA GLY A 77 8.18 7.73 6.13
C GLY A 77 7.98 8.87 7.12
N TYR A 78 7.69 10.08 6.62
CA TYR A 78 7.36 11.22 7.47
C TYR A 78 6.00 11.06 8.17
N LEU A 79 4.98 10.57 7.48
CA LEU A 79 3.67 10.33 8.11
C LEU A 79 3.80 9.33 9.25
N LEU A 80 4.58 8.27 9.06
CA LEU A 80 4.83 7.29 10.11
C LEU A 80 5.53 7.94 11.31
N SER A 81 6.61 8.70 11.09
CA SER A 81 7.36 9.34 12.18
C SER A 81 6.57 10.41 12.93
N CYS A 82 5.60 11.06 12.28
CA CYS A 82 4.76 12.07 12.93
C CYS A 82 3.58 11.45 13.69
N GLN A 83 3.04 10.33 13.22
CA GLN A 83 1.81 9.74 13.76
C GLN A 83 2.06 8.60 14.75
N PHE A 84 3.26 8.00 14.74
CA PHE A 84 3.59 6.84 15.55
C PHE A 84 4.89 7.06 16.33
N ARG A 85 4.95 6.49 17.53
CA ARG A 85 6.16 6.53 18.38
C ARG A 85 7.11 5.41 17.98
N ILE A 86 8.41 5.63 18.15
CA ILE A 86 9.41 4.58 18.03
C ILE A 86 9.06 3.44 19.01
N GLY A 87 9.14 2.20 18.52
CA GLY A 87 8.76 0.99 19.26
C GLY A 87 7.26 0.71 19.33
N GLN A 88 6.40 1.62 18.85
CA GLN A 88 4.95 1.37 18.80
C GLN A 88 4.62 0.22 17.84
N THR A 89 3.62 -0.57 18.19
CA THR A 89 3.10 -1.63 17.32
C THR A 89 2.28 -1.05 16.17
N LEU A 90 2.69 -1.36 14.95
CA LEU A 90 2.00 -1.06 13.70
C LEU A 90 1.35 -2.32 13.16
N TYR A 91 0.06 -2.24 12.84
CA TYR A 91 -0.65 -3.30 12.16
C TYR A 91 -0.63 -3.01 10.66
N LEU A 92 0.04 -3.87 9.90
CA LEU A 92 0.01 -3.85 8.45
C LEU A 92 -1.00 -4.86 7.95
N VAL A 93 -1.82 -4.48 6.99
CA VAL A 93 -2.75 -5.37 6.31
C VAL A 93 -2.26 -5.59 4.89
N LEU A 94 -2.19 -6.87 4.50
CA LEU A 94 -2.10 -7.26 3.10
C LEU A 94 -3.52 -7.38 2.56
N GLU A 95 -3.79 -6.68 1.47
CA GLU A 95 -5.08 -6.74 0.80
C GLU A 95 -4.87 -6.77 -0.72
N ARG A 96 -5.81 -7.42 -1.41
CA ARG A 96 -5.82 -7.50 -2.85
C ARG A 96 -7.16 -7.05 -3.38
N THR A 97 -7.13 -6.20 -4.40
CA THR A 97 -8.32 -5.72 -5.08
C THR A 97 -8.22 -6.01 -6.57
N GLN A 98 -9.26 -6.66 -7.11
CA GLN A 98 -9.44 -6.82 -8.55
C GLN A 98 -10.61 -5.94 -9.01
N TRP A 99 -10.35 -5.03 -9.95
CA TRP A 99 -11.33 -4.11 -10.50
C TRP A 99 -11.15 -3.94 -12.00
N GLN A 100 -12.17 -4.31 -12.78
CA GLN A 100 -12.21 -4.17 -14.25
C GLN A 100 -10.94 -4.67 -14.97
N GLY A 101 -10.39 -5.81 -14.52
CA GLY A 101 -9.16 -6.41 -15.09
C GLY A 101 -7.86 -5.85 -14.50
N VAL A 102 -7.92 -4.77 -13.73
CA VAL A 102 -6.79 -4.29 -12.93
C VAL A 102 -6.74 -5.08 -11.63
N ASN A 103 -5.58 -5.65 -11.32
CA ASN A 103 -5.36 -6.41 -10.10
C ASN A 103 -4.24 -5.76 -9.31
N VAL A 104 -4.54 -5.34 -8.08
CA VAL A 104 -3.60 -4.62 -7.21
C VAL A 104 -3.44 -5.41 -5.93
N LEU A 105 -2.19 -5.69 -5.58
CA LEU A 105 -1.79 -6.14 -4.26
C LEU A 105 -1.21 -4.95 -3.52
N MET A 106 -1.62 -4.75 -2.26
CA MET A 106 -1.18 -3.61 -1.47
C MET A 106 -0.93 -3.98 -0.01
N SER A 107 -0.01 -3.24 0.59
CA SER A 107 0.28 -3.26 2.01
C SER A 107 -0.14 -1.92 2.62
N SER A 108 -0.95 -1.98 3.66
CA SER A 108 -1.58 -0.81 4.27
C SER A 108 -1.35 -0.78 5.77
N VAL A 109 -1.07 0.37 6.38
CA VAL A 109 -1.05 0.50 7.84
C VAL A 109 -2.45 0.83 8.35
N ILE A 110 -2.87 0.20 9.45
CA ILE A 110 -4.10 0.59 10.13
C ILE A 110 -3.86 1.86 10.93
N TYR A 111 -4.56 2.92 10.55
CA TYR A 111 -4.51 4.21 11.21
C TYR A 111 -5.92 4.75 11.45
N ARG A 112 -6.29 4.92 12.73
CA ARG A 112 -7.59 5.45 13.17
C ARG A 112 -8.79 4.75 12.51
N GLY A 113 -8.76 3.41 12.46
CA GLY A 113 -9.82 2.59 11.88
C GLY A 113 -9.87 2.58 10.35
N ARG A 114 -8.81 3.04 9.67
CA ARG A 114 -8.70 3.04 8.20
C ARG A 114 -7.39 2.39 7.77
N ALA A 115 -7.44 1.67 6.65
CA ALA A 115 -6.25 1.19 5.97
C ALA A 115 -5.65 2.35 5.15
N LEU A 116 -4.44 2.78 5.51
CA LEU A 116 -3.66 3.76 4.75
C LEU A 116 -2.64 2.99 3.90
N PRO A 117 -2.76 3.00 2.56
CA PRO A 117 -1.84 2.27 1.68
C PRO A 117 -0.41 2.77 1.85
N LEU A 118 0.53 1.88 2.16
CA LEU A 118 1.94 2.21 2.24
C LEU A 118 2.64 1.90 0.92
N TYR A 119 2.31 0.78 0.29
CA TYR A 119 2.88 0.37 -0.98
C TYR A 119 1.94 -0.56 -1.75
N TRP A 120 2.07 -0.60 -3.07
CA TRP A 120 1.25 -1.48 -3.91
C TRP A 120 1.95 -1.87 -5.21
N GLN A 121 1.50 -2.97 -5.79
CA GLN A 121 1.94 -3.45 -7.09
C GLN A 121 0.76 -3.93 -7.92
N PHE A 122 0.85 -3.68 -9.23
CA PHE A 122 -0.06 -4.25 -10.21
C PHE A 122 0.38 -5.69 -10.54
N LEU A 123 -0.56 -6.62 -10.47
CA LEU A 123 -0.34 -8.02 -10.79
C LEU A 123 -0.79 -8.30 -12.23
N SER A 124 0.03 -9.01 -12.99
CA SER A 124 -0.22 -9.34 -14.41
C SER A 124 -1.19 -10.49 -14.62
N HIS A 125 -1.58 -11.21 -13.56
CA HIS A 125 -2.43 -12.39 -13.62
C HIS A 125 -3.62 -12.30 -12.65
N SER A 126 -4.69 -13.05 -12.96
CA SER A 126 -5.77 -13.37 -12.01
C SER A 126 -5.39 -14.59 -11.15
N GLY A 127 -5.99 -14.74 -9.95
CA GLY A 127 -5.68 -15.86 -9.02
C GLY A 127 -4.60 -15.55 -7.99
N SER A 128 -4.52 -16.29 -6.86
CA SER A 128 -3.80 -15.93 -5.62
C SER A 128 -2.39 -15.39 -5.83
N SER A 129 -2.02 -14.34 -5.08
CA SER A 129 -0.64 -13.87 -5.06
C SER A 129 0.28 -14.94 -4.47
N GLY A 130 1.34 -15.30 -5.19
CA GLY A 130 2.41 -16.12 -4.62
C GLY A 130 3.24 -15.34 -3.59
N LEU A 131 4.22 -16.00 -2.98
CA LEU A 131 5.12 -15.37 -2.01
C LEU A 131 5.86 -14.15 -2.59
N ALA A 132 6.35 -14.25 -3.84
CA ALA A 132 7.16 -13.19 -4.44
C ALA A 132 6.42 -11.84 -4.55
N PRO A 133 5.18 -11.77 -5.09
CA PRO A 133 4.39 -10.54 -5.02
C PRO A 133 4.14 -10.01 -3.60
N GLN A 134 3.87 -10.90 -2.63
CA GLN A 134 3.64 -10.51 -1.23
C GLN A 134 4.89 -9.88 -0.60
N GLN A 135 6.06 -10.47 -0.86
CA GLN A 135 7.34 -9.88 -0.46
C GLN A 135 7.57 -8.53 -1.16
N ALA A 136 7.22 -8.42 -2.44
CA ALA A 136 7.48 -7.22 -3.22
C ALA A 136 6.68 -5.99 -2.73
N VAL A 137 5.52 -6.19 -2.09
CA VAL A 137 4.77 -5.10 -1.45
C VAL A 137 5.21 -4.77 -0.03
N LEU A 138 6.06 -5.59 0.59
CA LEU A 138 6.56 -5.39 1.95
C LEU A 138 8.04 -4.96 1.99
N ARG A 139 8.87 -5.48 1.08
CA ARG A 139 10.31 -5.20 1.00
C ARG A 139 10.65 -3.70 0.97
N PRO A 140 9.97 -2.85 0.17
CA PRO A 140 10.26 -1.41 0.17
C PRO A 140 10.00 -0.72 1.51
N LEU A 141 9.20 -1.34 2.38
CA LEU A 141 8.80 -0.79 3.66
C LEU A 141 9.72 -1.21 4.82
N LEU A 142 10.55 -2.24 4.65
CA LEU A 142 11.40 -2.78 5.73
C LEU A 142 12.24 -1.70 6.41
N ALA A 143 12.92 -0.87 5.62
CA ALA A 143 13.74 0.22 6.13
C ALA A 143 12.91 1.29 6.86
N LEU A 144 11.71 1.61 6.35
CA LEU A 144 10.81 2.60 6.95
C LEU A 144 10.19 2.11 8.26
N LEU A 145 9.99 0.80 8.36
CA LEU A 145 9.30 0.16 9.48
C LEU A 145 10.24 -0.30 10.60
N LYS A 146 11.56 -0.35 10.36
CA LYS A 146 12.58 -0.76 11.32
C LYS A 146 12.46 -0.11 12.71
N PRO A 147 12.07 1.17 12.86
CA PRO A 147 11.91 1.79 14.18
C PRO A 147 10.68 1.29 14.98
N TYR A 148 9.82 0.45 14.40
CA TYR A 148 8.53 0.07 14.97
C TYR A 148 8.44 -1.45 15.15
N GLN A 149 7.53 -1.88 16.03
CA GLN A 149 7.12 -3.28 16.05
C GLN A 149 6.05 -3.48 14.98
N VAL A 150 6.18 -4.50 14.15
CA VAL A 150 5.25 -4.72 13.03
C VAL A 150 4.51 -6.03 13.22
N VAL A 151 3.18 -5.97 13.09
CA VAL A 151 2.30 -7.13 12.99
C VAL A 151 1.65 -7.13 11.61
N VAL A 152 1.94 -8.14 10.79
CA VAL A 152 1.33 -8.31 9.48
C VAL A 152 0.06 -9.14 9.60
N LEU A 153 -1.04 -8.58 9.12
CA LEU A 153 -2.37 -9.17 9.08
C LEU A 153 -2.66 -9.59 7.64
N GLY A 154 -3.06 -10.85 7.48
CA GLY A 154 -3.45 -11.41 6.20
C GLY A 154 -4.71 -12.25 6.35
N ASP A 155 -5.63 -12.11 5.40
CA ASP A 155 -6.82 -12.96 5.35
C ASP A 155 -6.50 -14.36 4.77
N ARG A 156 -7.53 -15.11 4.38
CA ARG A 156 -7.39 -16.48 3.85
C ARG A 156 -6.61 -16.55 2.53
N GLU A 157 -6.40 -15.45 1.83
CA GLU A 157 -5.56 -15.43 0.64
C GLU A 157 -4.06 -15.45 0.99
N PHE A 158 -3.69 -14.98 2.18
CA PHE A 158 -2.30 -14.78 2.60
C PHE A 158 -1.82 -15.82 3.61
N CYS A 159 -2.47 -16.98 3.68
CA CYS A 159 -2.25 -17.98 4.73
C CYS A 159 -1.09 -18.95 4.46
N SER A 160 -0.11 -18.59 3.61
CA SER A 160 0.97 -19.50 3.23
C SER A 160 2.05 -19.63 4.31
N VAL A 161 2.52 -20.86 4.57
CA VAL A 161 3.62 -21.13 5.51
C VAL A 161 4.90 -20.40 5.11
N HIS A 162 5.17 -20.31 3.80
CA HIS A 162 6.34 -19.58 3.31
C HIS A 162 6.29 -18.08 3.61
N LEU A 163 5.10 -17.47 3.59
CA LEU A 163 4.95 -16.07 4.00
C LEU A 163 5.22 -15.93 5.50
N ALA A 164 4.65 -16.80 6.33
CA ALA A 164 4.89 -16.80 7.77
C ALA A 164 6.39 -16.94 8.12
N GLN A 165 7.09 -17.88 7.46
CA GLN A 165 8.53 -18.08 7.62
C GLN A 165 9.33 -16.83 7.23
N TRP A 166 9.01 -16.24 6.07
CA TRP A 166 9.70 -15.04 5.61
C TRP A 166 9.44 -13.84 6.53
N LEU A 167 8.20 -13.64 6.99
CA LEU A 167 7.88 -12.58 7.95
C LEU A 167 8.67 -12.75 9.25
N GLY A 168 8.81 -13.98 9.75
CA GLY A 168 9.66 -14.28 10.90
C GLY A 168 11.14 -13.95 10.68
N GLN A 169 11.68 -14.22 9.48
CA GLN A 169 13.05 -13.86 9.11
C GLN A 169 13.27 -12.35 9.11
N GLU A 170 12.28 -11.58 8.64
CA GLU A 170 12.29 -10.11 8.69
C GLU A 170 11.91 -9.53 10.07
N GLN A 171 11.80 -10.38 11.10
CA GLN A 171 11.44 -10.02 12.48
C GLN A 171 10.06 -9.38 12.63
N PHE A 172 9.15 -9.66 11.69
CA PHE A 172 7.75 -9.25 11.77
C PHE A 172 6.93 -10.29 12.50
N SER A 173 6.10 -9.83 13.44
CA SER A 173 5.01 -10.65 13.98
C SER A 173 3.90 -10.74 12.93
N PHE A 174 3.04 -11.75 13.02
CA PHE A 174 1.97 -11.91 12.05
C PHE A 174 0.72 -12.56 12.65
N CYS A 175 -0.42 -12.26 12.03
CA CYS A 175 -1.69 -12.95 12.23
C CYS A 175 -2.27 -13.24 10.84
N LEU A 176 -2.05 -14.48 10.38
CA LEU A 176 -2.48 -14.95 9.07
C LEU A 176 -3.64 -15.91 9.26
N ARG A 177 -4.78 -15.62 8.64
CA ARG A 177 -6.00 -16.42 8.82
C ARG A 177 -5.92 -17.72 8.02
N LEU A 178 -5.78 -18.85 8.72
CA LEU A 178 -5.85 -20.19 8.12
C LEU A 178 -7.28 -20.59 7.76
N ARG A 179 -7.43 -21.53 6.81
CA ARG A 179 -8.72 -22.17 6.51
C ARG A 179 -8.97 -23.30 7.52
N CYS A 180 -10.22 -23.62 7.81
CA CYS A 180 -10.54 -24.66 8.79
C CYS A 180 -10.17 -26.07 8.33
N ASN A 181 -10.01 -26.28 7.02
CA ASN A 181 -9.60 -27.55 6.42
C ASN A 181 -8.08 -27.66 6.23
N GLU A 182 -7.29 -26.70 6.72
CA GLU A 182 -5.84 -26.79 6.70
C GLU A 182 -5.37 -27.85 7.71
N TYR A 183 -4.36 -28.62 7.32
CA TYR A 183 -3.72 -29.59 8.19
C TYR A 183 -2.63 -28.92 9.02
N VAL A 184 -2.58 -29.26 10.30
CA VAL A 184 -1.53 -28.87 11.22
C VAL A 184 -0.88 -30.12 11.80
N GLN A 185 0.42 -30.03 12.01
CA GLN A 185 1.20 -31.06 12.66
C GLN A 185 1.65 -30.53 14.02
N ASP A 186 1.37 -31.27 15.08
CA ASP A 186 1.86 -30.93 16.41
C ASP A 186 3.30 -31.42 16.64
N GLU A 187 3.84 -31.14 17.84
CA GLU A 187 5.20 -31.56 18.22
C GLU A 187 5.37 -33.08 18.33
N THR A 188 4.26 -33.82 18.49
CA THR A 188 4.27 -35.30 18.54
C THR A 188 4.24 -35.92 17.15
N GLY A 189 3.99 -35.12 16.13
CA GLY A 189 3.90 -35.53 14.73
C GLY A 189 2.49 -35.90 14.29
N LEU A 190 1.47 -35.71 15.14
CA LEU A 190 0.07 -35.95 14.80
C LEU A 190 -0.39 -34.90 13.80
N VAL A 191 -0.97 -35.35 12.69
CA VAL A 191 -1.48 -34.48 11.62
C VAL A 191 -3.00 -34.48 11.65
N GLU A 192 -3.60 -33.34 11.97
CA GLU A 192 -5.05 -33.17 12.01
C GLU A 192 -5.49 -31.87 11.33
N GLN A 193 -6.76 -31.80 10.91
CA GLN A 193 -7.32 -30.58 10.37
C GLN A 193 -7.73 -29.62 11.50
N LEU A 194 -7.55 -28.33 11.29
CA LEU A 194 -7.91 -27.27 12.25
C LEU A 194 -9.36 -27.37 12.75
N GLN A 195 -10.30 -27.79 11.89
CA GLN A 195 -11.71 -27.96 12.26
C GLN A 195 -11.96 -29.02 13.35
N HIS A 196 -11.05 -29.99 13.52
CA HIS A 196 -11.17 -31.04 14.52
C HIS A 196 -10.59 -30.63 15.88
N LEU A 197 -9.83 -29.53 15.93
CA LEU A 197 -9.23 -29.00 17.16
C LEU A 197 -10.21 -28.18 18.04
N GLY A 198 -11.49 -28.12 17.67
CA GLY A 198 -12.51 -27.41 18.46
C GLY A 198 -12.39 -25.88 18.46
N LEU A 199 -11.53 -25.32 17.61
CA LEU A 199 -11.27 -23.88 17.51
C LEU A 199 -12.47 -23.13 16.91
N LYS A 200 -12.93 -22.07 17.58
CA LYS A 200 -13.96 -21.16 17.08
C LYS A 200 -13.33 -19.87 16.52
N PRO A 201 -13.95 -19.23 15.52
CA PRO A 201 -13.47 -17.94 15.02
C PRO A 201 -13.28 -16.92 16.16
N GLY A 202 -12.09 -16.33 16.25
CA GLY A 202 -11.74 -15.35 17.29
C GLY A 202 -11.07 -15.93 18.53
N GLN A 203 -10.83 -17.24 18.58
CA GLN A 203 -9.96 -17.87 19.58
C GLN A 203 -8.52 -17.89 19.07
N SER A 204 -7.58 -17.46 19.93
CA SER A 204 -6.13 -17.44 19.70
C SER A 204 -5.43 -18.28 20.76
#